data_AF-A0AAE0V933-F1
#
_entry.id   AF-A0AAE0V933-F1
#
_cell.length_a   1.000
_cell.length_b   1.000
_cell.length_c   1.000
_cell.angle_alpha   90.00
_cell.angle_beta   90.00
_cell.angle_gamma   90.00
#
_symmetry.space_group_name_H-M   'P 1'
#
loop_
_entity.id
_entity.type
_entity.pdbx_description
1 polymer ?
#
loop_
_entity_poly.entity_id
_entity_poly.type
_entity_poly.pdbx_seq_one_letter_code
_entity_poly.pdbx_strand_id
1 'polypeptide(L)'
;MKSGIRNLYAKWKPWLIKMRPDCKESREPWHCTIMYDEEGQNEEYEAMWDEHVARTQYSLKTINLIVGPQGAAAAVQLPKQLEQWYQIPEAAPHVSLLIGKGFFESKELGPMVKEASKVNQWTQSYRAKLTRRRHTGPRLVQLAQSEEDTDPEDVEQSEAPAYNTRGRNKKKLQRVEP
;
A
#
# COMPACT_ATOMS: atom_id res chain seq x y z
N MET A 1 13.78 -16.53 -7.82
CA MET A 1 12.29 -16.50 -7.90
C MET A 1 11.86 -15.05 -7.91
N LYS A 2 10.91 -14.63 -8.77
CA LYS A 2 10.50 -13.21 -8.84
C LYS A 2 9.99 -12.75 -7.47
N SER A 3 10.76 -11.94 -6.78
CA SER A 3 10.42 -11.28 -5.52
C SER A 3 9.42 -10.14 -5.82
N GLY A 4 8.39 -9.97 -4.98
CA GLY A 4 7.44 -8.90 -5.18
C GLY A 4 6.09 -9.07 -4.50
N ILE A 5 5.43 -7.93 -4.25
CA ILE A 5 4.14 -7.84 -3.56
C ILE A 5 3.04 -8.68 -4.20
N ARG A 6 3.05 -8.88 -5.52
CA ARG A 6 2.09 -9.74 -6.24
C ARG A 6 2.18 -11.19 -5.77
N ASN A 7 3.40 -11.74 -5.73
CA ASN A 7 3.64 -13.11 -5.29
C ASN A 7 3.39 -13.27 -3.79
N LEU A 8 3.79 -12.28 -2.99
CA LEU A 8 3.51 -12.26 -1.57
C LEU A 8 2.00 -12.26 -1.30
N TYR A 9 1.26 -11.37 -1.94
CA TYR A 9 -0.18 -11.29 -1.80
C TYR A 9 -0.85 -12.56 -2.32
N ALA A 10 -0.49 -13.08 -3.49
CA ALA A 10 -1.04 -14.33 -4.03
C ALA A 10 -0.88 -15.50 -3.04
N LYS A 11 0.29 -15.61 -2.40
CA LYS A 11 0.57 -16.62 -1.36
C LYS A 11 -0.34 -16.48 -0.14
N TRP A 12 -0.56 -15.26 0.34
CA TRP A 12 -1.32 -15.01 1.57
C TRP A 12 -2.82 -14.78 1.37
N LYS A 13 -3.25 -14.42 0.16
CA LYS A 13 -4.63 -14.05 -0.18
C LYS A 13 -5.66 -15.10 0.28
N PRO A 14 -5.48 -16.42 0.05
CA PRO A 14 -6.44 -17.41 0.53
C PRO A 14 -6.64 -17.36 2.05
N TRP A 15 -5.55 -17.12 2.80
CA TRP A 15 -5.59 -17.02 4.24
C TRP A 15 -6.19 -15.69 4.72
N LEU A 16 -5.85 -14.58 4.06
CA LEU A 16 -6.43 -13.27 4.33
C LEU A 16 -7.94 -13.28 4.15
N ILE A 17 -8.45 -13.83 3.05
CA ILE A 17 -9.89 -13.96 2.78
C ILE A 17 -10.55 -14.85 3.84
N LYS A 18 -9.91 -15.96 4.25
CA LYS A 18 -10.44 -16.84 5.30
C LYS A 18 -10.52 -16.16 6.67
N MET A 19 -9.53 -15.35 7.03
CA MET A 19 -9.54 -14.59 8.29
C MET A 19 -10.48 -13.38 8.25
N ARG A 20 -10.63 -12.77 7.07
CA ARG A 20 -11.40 -11.54 6.84
C ARG A 20 -12.45 -11.75 5.74
N PRO A 21 -13.46 -12.62 5.97
CA PRO A 21 -14.55 -12.83 5.01
C PRO A 21 -15.44 -11.57 4.85
N ASP A 22 -15.33 -10.66 5.81
CA ASP A 22 -15.92 -9.33 5.82
C ASP A 22 -15.18 -8.32 4.93
N CYS A 23 -14.06 -8.68 4.29
CA CYS A 23 -13.38 -7.82 3.33
C CYS A 23 -13.74 -8.13 1.86
N LYS A 24 -13.47 -7.17 0.98
CA LYS A 24 -13.52 -7.30 -0.48
C LYS A 24 -12.20 -6.80 -1.07
N GLU A 25 -11.84 -7.27 -2.26
CA GLU A 25 -10.67 -6.76 -2.97
C GLU A 25 -10.85 -5.29 -3.37
N SER A 26 -9.75 -4.53 -3.33
CA SER A 26 -9.73 -3.19 -3.89
C SER A 26 -10.09 -3.25 -5.37
N ARG A 27 -11.01 -2.38 -5.81
CA ARG A 27 -11.46 -2.31 -7.21
C ARG A 27 -10.44 -1.62 -8.11
N GLU A 28 -9.63 -0.74 -7.53
CA GLU A 28 -8.65 0.03 -8.28
C GLU A 28 -7.37 -0.80 -8.49
N PRO A 29 -6.67 -0.59 -9.62
CA PRO A 29 -5.32 -1.13 -9.80
C PRO A 29 -4.43 -0.78 -8.62
N TRP A 30 -3.44 -1.62 -8.34
CA TRP A 30 -2.52 -1.38 -7.24
C TRP A 30 -1.73 -0.10 -7.45
N HIS A 31 -1.85 0.81 -6.49
CA HIS A 31 -1.17 2.09 -6.48
C HIS A 31 -0.82 2.48 -5.05
N CYS A 32 0.15 3.38 -4.93
CA CYS A 32 0.41 4.13 -3.72
C CYS A 32 -0.05 5.57 -3.93
N THR A 33 -0.92 6.07 -3.06
CA THR A 33 -1.35 7.47 -3.07
C THR A 33 -0.27 8.29 -2.39
N ILE A 34 0.22 9.34 -3.07
CA ILE A 34 1.29 10.20 -2.56
C ILE A 34 0.73 11.52 -2.01
N MET A 35 -0.28 12.06 -2.68
CA MET A 35 -0.97 13.27 -2.27
C MET A 35 -2.46 13.12 -2.62
N TYR A 36 -3.31 13.71 -1.78
CA TYR A 36 -4.73 13.80 -2.03
C TYR A 36 -5.21 15.23 -1.81
N ASP A 37 -5.62 15.88 -2.90
CA ASP A 37 -6.18 17.23 -2.89
C ASP A 37 -7.70 17.11 -3.07
N GLU A 38 -8.45 17.35 -1.99
CA GLU A 38 -9.91 17.29 -2.03
C GLU A 38 -10.52 18.48 -2.78
N GLU A 39 -9.89 19.65 -2.69
CA GLU A 39 -10.41 20.90 -3.20
C GLU A 39 -9.84 21.26 -4.58
N GLY A 40 -8.75 20.60 -5.00
CA GLY A 40 -8.10 20.81 -6.29
C GLY A 40 -7.43 22.18 -6.41
N GLN A 41 -6.97 22.73 -5.28
CA GLN A 41 -6.45 24.10 -5.20
C GLN A 41 -4.91 24.15 -5.19
N ASN A 42 -4.23 23.01 -5.12
CA ASN A 42 -2.77 22.99 -5.03
C ASN A 42 -2.10 22.99 -6.42
N GLU A 43 -2.34 24.08 -7.18
CA GLU A 43 -1.85 24.26 -8.55
C GLU A 43 -0.32 24.22 -8.63
N GLU A 44 0.38 24.78 -7.64
CA GLU A 44 1.84 24.77 -7.58
C GLU A 44 2.38 23.34 -7.41
N TYR A 45 1.79 22.55 -6.50
CA TYR A 45 2.16 21.14 -6.37
C TYR A 45 1.89 20.37 -7.65
N GLU A 46 0.75 20.62 -8.31
CA GLU A 46 0.39 19.95 -9.56
C GLU A 46 1.40 20.25 -10.67
N ALA A 47 1.77 21.52 -10.86
CA ALA A 47 2.79 21.92 -11.83
C ALA A 47 4.15 21.25 -11.54
N MET A 48 4.59 21.30 -10.28
CA MET A 48 5.85 20.70 -9.85
C MET A 48 5.85 19.17 -10.00
N TRP A 49 4.73 18.52 -9.68
CA TRP A 49 4.56 17.07 -9.83
C TRP A 49 4.64 16.64 -11.30
N ASP A 50 3.97 17.37 -12.19
CA ASP A 50 3.94 17.04 -13.61
C ASP A 50 5.31 17.23 -14.28
N GLU A 51 6.09 18.20 -13.84
CA GLU A 51 7.46 18.44 -14.31
C GLU A 51 8.46 17.39 -13.81
N HIS A 52 8.39 17.01 -12.52
CA HIS A 52 9.47 16.25 -11.87
C HIS A 52 9.14 14.77 -11.61
N VAL A 53 7.86 14.41 -11.51
CA VAL A 53 7.44 13.09 -10.97
C VAL A 53 6.57 12.31 -11.94
N ALA A 54 5.56 12.93 -12.56
CA ALA A 54 4.51 12.22 -13.29
C ALA A 54 5.00 11.32 -14.43
N ARG A 55 6.14 11.67 -15.04
CA ARG A 55 6.72 10.96 -16.20
C ARG A 55 7.82 9.97 -15.83
N THR A 56 8.15 9.87 -14.54
CA THR A 56 9.22 9.01 -14.04
C THR A 56 8.63 7.72 -13.48
N GLN A 57 9.24 6.58 -13.83
CA GLN A 57 8.86 5.29 -13.24
C GLN A 57 9.61 5.07 -11.93
N TYR A 58 8.89 4.61 -10.91
CA TYR A 58 9.45 4.34 -9.59
C TYR A 58 9.22 2.89 -9.18
N SER A 59 10.30 2.23 -8.71
CA SER A 59 10.19 0.94 -8.05
C SER A 59 9.84 1.16 -6.57
N LEU A 60 8.67 0.70 -6.15
CA LEU A 60 8.22 0.79 -4.77
C LEU A 60 8.59 -0.49 -4.00
N LYS A 61 9.38 -0.35 -2.93
CA LYS A 61 9.67 -1.46 -2.01
C LYS A 61 8.50 -1.62 -1.03
N THR A 62 7.90 -2.81 -0.98
CA THR A 62 6.90 -3.15 0.03
C THR A 62 7.56 -3.89 1.19
N ILE A 63 7.31 -3.46 2.41
CA ILE A 63 7.96 -4.03 3.60
C ILE A 63 7.13 -5.19 4.15
N ASN A 64 5.83 -4.95 4.37
CA ASN A 64 4.96 -5.84 5.12
C ASN A 64 3.53 -5.84 4.60
N LEU A 65 2.80 -6.95 4.80
CA LEU A 65 1.34 -6.93 4.74
C LEU A 65 0.78 -6.65 6.14
N ILE A 66 0.00 -5.59 6.27
CA ILE A 66 -0.69 -5.20 7.48
C ILE A 66 -2.17 -5.50 7.34
N VAL A 67 -2.74 -6.19 8.33
CA VAL A 67 -4.16 -6.55 8.38
C VAL A 67 -4.76 -5.99 9.67
N GLY A 68 -5.86 -5.26 9.56
CA GLY A 68 -6.61 -4.66 10.68
C GLY A 68 -8.08 -4.45 10.31
N PRO A 69 -8.96 -3.98 11.21
CA PRO A 69 -10.40 -3.89 10.95
C PRO A 69 -10.79 -3.23 9.62
N GLN A 70 -10.02 -2.24 9.18
CA GLN A 70 -10.20 -1.48 7.94
C GLN A 70 -9.97 -2.34 6.68
N GLY A 71 -9.13 -3.38 6.76
CA GLY A 71 -8.84 -4.29 5.66
C GLY A 71 -7.43 -4.87 5.71
N ALA A 72 -6.79 -4.97 4.54
CA ALA A 72 -5.40 -5.37 4.40
C ALA A 72 -4.69 -4.47 3.39
N ALA A 73 -3.48 -4.04 3.75
CA ALA A 73 -2.64 -3.18 2.93
C ALA A 73 -1.18 -3.63 2.95
N ALA A 74 -0.46 -3.36 1.87
CA ALA A 74 0.99 -3.47 1.86
C ALA A 74 1.61 -2.15 2.30
N ALA A 75 2.42 -2.14 3.35
CA ALA A 75 3.21 -0.97 3.72
C ALA A 75 4.30 -0.74 2.67
N VAL A 76 4.44 0.50 2.21
CA VAL A 76 5.44 0.91 1.21
C VAL A 76 6.54 1.70 1.89
N GLN A 77 7.79 1.37 1.57
CA GLN A 77 8.92 2.27 1.78
C GLN A 77 9.04 3.14 0.54
N LEU A 78 8.82 4.45 0.68
CA LEU A 78 8.99 5.36 -0.44
C LEU A 78 10.49 5.52 -0.75
N PRO A 79 10.86 5.54 -2.04
CA PRO A 79 12.17 6.05 -2.46
C PRO A 79 12.38 7.48 -1.94
N LYS A 80 13.62 7.84 -1.59
CA LYS A 80 13.97 9.17 -1.07
C LYS A 80 13.48 10.32 -1.95
N GLN A 81 13.48 10.13 -3.26
CA GLN A 81 12.99 11.10 -4.24
C GLN A 81 11.49 11.41 -4.07
N LEU A 82 10.71 10.44 -3.58
CA LEU A 82 9.27 10.54 -3.39
C LEU A 82 8.85 10.94 -1.97
N GLU A 83 9.75 10.83 -0.98
CA GLU A 83 9.46 11.18 0.41
C GLU A 83 9.01 12.64 0.55
N GLN A 84 9.68 13.57 -0.14
CA GLN A 84 9.34 15.00 -0.10
C GLN A 84 7.98 15.32 -0.73
N TRP A 85 7.45 14.43 -1.57
CA TRP A 85 6.16 14.62 -2.24
C TRP A 85 4.99 14.05 -1.44
N TYR A 86 5.26 13.24 -0.41
CA TYR A 86 4.22 12.61 0.38
C TYR A 86 3.54 13.62 1.30
N GLN A 87 2.28 13.93 1.02
CA GLN A 87 1.51 14.97 1.72
C GLN A 87 0.18 14.45 2.28
N ILE A 88 0.14 13.19 2.73
CA ILE A 88 -1.05 12.64 3.40
C ILE A 88 -0.80 12.62 4.90
N PRO A 89 -1.32 13.61 5.66
CA PRO A 89 -1.15 13.64 7.10
C PRO A 89 -1.83 12.44 7.75
N GLU A 90 -1.30 11.97 8.87
CA GLU A 90 -1.87 10.85 9.65
C GLU A 90 -2.04 9.52 8.91
N ALA A 91 -1.42 9.37 7.74
CA ALA A 91 -1.36 8.11 7.00
C ALA A 91 0.09 7.69 6.75
N ALA A 92 0.29 6.39 6.55
CA ALA A 92 1.52 5.84 6.01
C ALA A 92 1.33 5.45 4.53
N PRO A 93 2.39 5.55 3.70
CA PRO A 93 2.36 5.11 2.31
C PRO A 93 2.07 3.61 2.22
N HIS A 94 1.10 3.25 1.37
CA HIS A 94 0.62 1.88 1.29
C HIS A 94 -0.03 1.55 -0.06
N VAL A 95 -0.14 0.25 -0.35
CA VAL A 95 -0.98 -0.30 -1.43
C VAL A 95 -2.20 -0.99 -0.83
N SER A 96 -3.39 -0.59 -1.25
CA SER A 96 -4.65 -1.21 -0.81
C SER A 96 -4.84 -2.59 -1.45
N LEU A 97 -5.01 -3.64 -0.64
CA LEU A 97 -5.22 -5.01 -1.12
C LEU A 97 -6.66 -5.49 -0.88
N LEU A 98 -7.10 -5.39 0.37
CA LEU A 98 -8.45 -5.73 0.81
C LEU A 98 -9.03 -4.56 1.60
N ILE A 99 -10.32 -4.30 1.45
CA ILE A 99 -11.07 -3.26 2.14
C ILE A 99 -12.21 -3.93 2.91
N GLY A 100 -12.39 -3.59 4.19
CA GLY A 100 -13.53 -4.02 4.99
C GLY A 100 -14.86 -3.61 4.34
N LYS A 101 -15.87 -4.48 4.39
CA LYS A 101 -17.23 -4.15 3.93
C LYS A 101 -17.90 -3.17 4.90
N GLY A 102 -18.90 -2.46 4.42
CA GLY A 102 -19.62 -1.44 5.18
C GLY A 102 -19.02 -0.05 4.96
N PHE A 103 -18.57 0.59 6.04
CA PHE A 103 -18.17 2.00 6.07
C PHE A 103 -16.68 2.26 5.78
N PHE A 104 -15.88 1.22 5.53
CA PHE A 104 -14.45 1.42 5.26
C PHE A 104 -14.16 1.73 3.80
N GLU A 105 -13.24 2.67 3.59
CA GLU A 105 -12.71 3.09 2.30
C GLU A 105 -11.19 2.90 2.25
N SER A 106 -10.60 2.92 1.06
CA SER A 106 -9.14 2.75 0.91
C SER A 106 -8.32 3.77 1.74
N LYS A 107 -8.85 4.99 1.93
CA LYS A 107 -8.18 6.04 2.72
C LYS A 107 -7.97 5.65 4.19
N GLU A 108 -8.82 4.77 4.72
CA GLU A 108 -8.76 4.30 6.11
C GLU A 108 -7.61 3.30 6.35
N LEU A 109 -7.02 2.74 5.29
CA LEU A 109 -5.90 1.80 5.39
C LEU A 109 -4.58 2.50 5.72
N GLY A 110 -4.41 3.76 5.33
CA GLY A 110 -3.20 4.55 5.61
C GLY A 110 -2.96 4.77 7.11
N PRO A 111 -3.96 5.29 7.85
CA PRO A 111 -3.88 5.38 9.31
C PRO A 111 -3.67 4.04 9.99
N MET A 112 -4.33 2.96 9.51
CA MET A 112 -4.12 1.60 10.04
C MET A 112 -2.64 1.16 9.91
N VAL A 113 -2.01 1.43 8.76
CA VAL A 113 -0.58 1.10 8.54
C VAL A 113 0.32 1.96 9.41
N LYS A 114 -0.01 3.25 9.60
CA LYS A 114 0.73 4.16 10.50
C LYS A 114 0.64 3.73 11.96
N GLU A 115 -0.52 3.30 12.43
CA GLU A 115 -0.66 2.77 13.79
C GLU A 115 0.11 1.46 13.97
N ALA A 116 0.13 0.60 12.95
CA ALA A 116 0.93 -0.62 12.98
C ALA A 116 2.44 -0.34 13.11
N SER A 117 2.97 0.74 12.51
CA SER A 117 4.40 1.06 12.63
C SER A 117 4.81 1.54 14.02
N LYS A 118 3.86 1.98 14.85
CA LYS A 118 4.09 2.37 16.26
C LYS A 118 4.14 1.16 17.22
N VAL A 119 3.78 -0.04 16.74
CA VAL A 119 3.76 -1.25 17.56
C VAL A 119 5.18 -1.75 17.78
N ASN A 120 5.67 -1.62 19.01
CA ASN A 120 7.03 -2.03 19.39
C ASN A 120 7.20 -3.55 19.55
N GLN A 121 6.10 -4.29 19.72
CA GLN A 121 6.13 -5.74 19.97
C GLN A 121 5.06 -6.45 19.15
N TRP A 122 5.51 -7.24 18.17
CA TRP A 122 4.65 -8.14 17.42
C TRP A 122 4.67 -9.53 18.06
N THR A 123 3.49 -10.06 18.37
CA THR A 123 3.37 -11.45 18.82
C THR A 123 3.29 -12.38 17.63
N GLN A 124 4.28 -13.26 17.46
CA GLN A 124 4.25 -14.28 16.43
C GLN A 124 3.07 -15.22 16.66
N SER A 125 2.14 -15.28 15.71
CA SER A 125 1.12 -16.32 15.73
C SER A 125 1.68 -17.60 15.12
N TYR A 126 1.89 -18.64 15.94
CA TYR A 126 2.30 -19.96 15.48
C TYR A 126 1.18 -20.55 14.61
N ARG A 127 1.41 -20.60 13.29
CA ARG A 127 0.74 -21.42 12.26
C ARG A 127 -0.74 -21.75 12.52
N ALA A 128 -1.64 -21.08 11.78
CA ALA A 128 -2.87 -21.63 11.17
C ALA A 128 -3.83 -22.54 11.99
N LYS A 129 -3.65 -22.71 13.30
CA LYS A 129 -4.60 -23.34 14.20
C LYS A 129 -5.14 -22.25 15.09
N LEU A 130 -6.35 -21.83 14.73
CA LEU A 130 -7.19 -20.92 15.51
C LEU A 130 -7.06 -21.25 17.01
N THR A 131 -6.49 -20.34 17.78
CA THR A 131 -7.10 -20.05 19.08
C THR A 131 -7.91 -18.79 18.89
N ARG A 132 -9.20 -19.01 18.62
CA ARG A 132 -10.27 -18.03 18.72
C ARG A 132 -10.41 -17.65 20.21
N ARG A 133 -9.40 -17.00 20.80
CA ARG A 133 -9.57 -16.34 22.09
C ARG A 133 -10.41 -15.11 21.83
N ARG A 134 -11.62 -15.10 22.40
CA ARG A 134 -12.48 -13.92 22.46
C ARG A 134 -11.73 -12.84 23.23
N HIS A 135 -10.97 -12.02 22.51
CA HIS A 135 -10.52 -10.72 23.01
C HIS A 135 -11.22 -9.67 22.16
N THR A 136 -11.97 -8.82 22.85
CA THR A 136 -12.87 -7.79 22.32
C THR A 136 -12.11 -6.53 21.90
N GLY A 137 -11.00 -6.69 21.18
CA GLY A 137 -10.19 -5.58 20.67
C GLY A 137 -9.62 -5.86 19.27
N PRO A 138 -9.43 -4.83 18.43
CA PRO A 138 -8.90 -4.98 17.09
C PRO A 138 -7.46 -5.54 17.13
N ARG A 139 -7.20 -6.62 16.39
CA ARG A 139 -5.86 -7.21 16.26
C ARG A 139 -5.24 -6.80 14.93
N LEU A 140 -4.05 -6.22 14.98
CA LEU A 140 -3.19 -6.03 13.82
C LEU A 140 -2.36 -7.30 13.59
N VAL A 141 -2.22 -7.71 12.34
CA VAL A 141 -1.36 -8.84 11.94
C VAL A 141 -0.39 -8.36 10.86
N GLN A 142 0.90 -8.61 11.08
CA GLN A 142 1.97 -8.38 10.11
C GLN A 142 2.39 -9.70 9.47
N LEU A 143 2.48 -9.75 8.14
CA LEU A 143 3.06 -10.88 7.40
C LEU A 143 4.29 -10.38 6.64
N ALA A 144 5.46 -10.94 6.96
CA ALA A 144 6.75 -10.60 6.34
C ALA A 144 7.27 -11.73 5.44
N GLN A 145 8.11 -11.38 4.46
CA GLN A 145 9.02 -12.32 3.81
C GLN A 145 10.34 -12.36 4.61
N SER A 146 10.91 -13.54 4.81
CA SER A 146 12.33 -13.65 5.18
C SER A 146 13.15 -13.26 3.94
N GLU A 147 13.99 -12.23 4.07
CA GLU A 147 14.89 -11.76 3.00
C GLU A 147 16.05 -12.77 2.81
N GLU A 148 16.26 -13.22 1.57
CA GLU A 148 17.56 -13.61 1.03
C GLU A 148 17.65 -12.92 -0.35
N ASP A 149 18.58 -11.96 -0.41
CA ASP A 149 19.24 -11.24 -1.50
C ASP A 149 18.58 -11.11 -2.89
N THR A 150 18.54 -9.86 -3.39
CA THR A 150 19.01 -9.57 -4.76
C THR A 150 19.38 -8.08 -4.93
N ASP A 151 20.56 -7.87 -5.53
CA ASP A 151 21.26 -6.61 -5.85
C ASP A 151 20.45 -5.63 -6.73
N PRO A 152 20.70 -4.30 -6.66
CA PRO A 152 19.99 -3.31 -7.44
C PRO A 152 20.87 -2.76 -8.57
N GLU A 153 20.93 -3.43 -9.73
CA GLU A 153 21.36 -2.76 -10.97
C GLU A 153 20.45 -3.18 -12.13
N ASP A 154 20.23 -2.23 -13.05
CA ASP A 154 19.43 -2.28 -14.28
C ASP A 154 17.97 -1.78 -14.18
N VAL A 155 17.78 -0.48 -14.38
CA VAL A 155 16.49 0.12 -14.78
C VAL A 155 16.67 0.83 -16.12
N GLU A 156 16.21 0.19 -17.19
CA GLU A 156 16.09 0.75 -18.53
C GLU A 156 14.82 1.63 -18.59
N GLN A 157 14.97 2.88 -19.04
CA GLN A 157 13.88 3.86 -19.10
C GLN A 157 13.04 3.65 -20.36
N SER A 158 11.72 3.49 -20.21
CA SER A 158 10.76 3.56 -21.32
C SER A 158 9.58 4.49 -21.01
N GLU A 159 9.19 5.30 -21.99
CA GLU A 159 8.13 6.30 -21.89
C GLU A 159 6.73 5.65 -22.02
N ALA A 160 5.76 6.13 -21.23
CA ALA A 160 4.37 5.68 -21.25
C ALA A 160 3.40 6.83 -21.55
N PRO A 161 2.23 6.56 -22.17
CA PRO A 161 1.35 7.58 -22.74
C PRO A 161 0.47 8.27 -21.68
N ALA A 162 0.12 9.53 -21.95
CA ALA A 162 -0.70 10.37 -21.09
C ALA A 162 -2.19 9.98 -21.12
N TYR A 163 -2.82 9.87 -19.95
CA TYR A 163 -4.27 9.72 -19.81
C TYR A 163 -4.88 10.86 -18.99
N ASN A 164 -5.94 11.44 -19.54
CA ASN A 164 -6.73 12.52 -18.96
C ASN A 164 -7.92 11.94 -18.16
N THR A 165 -8.07 12.34 -16.90
CA THR A 165 -9.29 12.07 -16.12
C THR A 165 -9.77 13.33 -15.42
N ARG A 166 -10.93 13.85 -15.84
CA ARG A 166 -11.68 14.91 -15.14
C ARG A 166 -12.35 14.35 -13.87
N GLY A 167 -12.12 15.02 -12.75
CA GLY A 167 -12.84 14.84 -11.48
C GLY A 167 -11.99 14.23 -10.35
N ARG A 168 -11.71 15.02 -9.31
CA ARG A 168 -10.90 14.71 -8.10
C ARG A 168 -9.48 14.20 -8.39
N ASN A 169 -8.48 15.06 -8.19
CA ASN A 169 -7.09 14.77 -8.51
C ASN A 169 -6.41 13.93 -7.41
N LYS A 170 -6.51 12.61 -7.53
CA LYS A 170 -5.68 11.66 -6.76
C LYS A 170 -4.40 11.36 -7.54
N LYS A 171 -3.23 11.78 -7.03
CA LYS A 171 -1.94 11.42 -7.64
C LYS A 171 -1.54 10.02 -7.16
N LYS A 172 -1.45 9.10 -8.11
CA LYS A 172 -1.24 7.66 -7.89
C LYS A 172 -0.02 7.20 -8.64
N LEU A 173 0.89 6.51 -7.95
CA LEU A 173 1.97 5.79 -8.61
C LEU A 173 1.52 4.36 -8.87
N GLN A 174 1.54 3.96 -10.14
CA GLN A 174 1.35 2.56 -10.55
C GLN A 174 2.71 1.95 -10.82
N ARG A 175 2.92 0.72 -10.36
CA ARG A 175 4.11 -0.06 -10.74
C ARG A 175 3.91 -0.60 -12.16
N VAL A 176 4.79 -0.23 -13.08
CA VAL A 176 4.92 -0.86 -14.41
C VAL A 176 6.05 -1.88 -14.31
N GLU A 177 5.85 -3.10 -14.83
CA GLU A 177 6.92 -4.11 -14.93
C GLU A 177 7.70 -3.92 -16.24
N PRO A 178 8.99 -4.26 -16.29
CA PRO A 178 9.68 -4.55 -17.56
C PRO A 178 9.13 -5.83 -18.21
#